data_AF-A5DGT4-F1
#
_entry.id   AF-A5DGT4-F1
#
_cell.length_a   1.000
_cell.length_b   1.000
_cell.length_c   1.000
_cell.angle_alpha   90.00
_cell.angle_beta   90.00
_cell.angle_gamma   90.00
#
_symmetry.space_group_name_H-M   'P 1'
#
loop_
_entity.id
_entity.type
_entity.pdbx_description
1 polymer ?
#
loop_
_entity_poly.entity_id
_entity_poly.type
_entity_poly.pdbx_seq_one_letter_code
_entity_poly.pdbx_strand_id
1 'polypeptide(L)'
;MILRTWVRGVSTVSSRGRPSLSTILPAKKAINRMLFDNNTRLSYKKMIPVLESIYDNLDSPEKIQLPRYVQHNDLMQFKEMLAMVRSSTNSVNKNLARLENELVEQAAELGNNDAITMLAFETIRKPDVNKEDYQYANSLIEELTNIKHPLVFKMGGDLAFEKKFYPQAEQFWKNFLDLESNTILAGQVHAKLGAYYFQYLKPRPNLTLAKMHFEKSIKLGEFDGHILQSYYYLGQLYSTTDPTLSRYYLEVAASKGFKESFASLGFLEMNMFKNFSMSMEWFKLGVEASNDVSCLIGLFDSYVGTKELSGARKVLKSLLNLQQKVKKFADTDKVPETFKLDMLTTQSMLQVFFRTRKDSIAQLQ
;
A
#
# COMPACT_ATOMS: atom_id res chain seq x y z
N MET A 1 -17.51 -14.26 -23.45
CA MET A 1 -17.90 -13.33 -24.53
C MET A 1 -18.65 -12.10 -24.00
N ILE A 2 -19.50 -12.22 -22.96
CA ILE A 2 -20.28 -11.07 -22.47
C ILE A 2 -19.46 -10.17 -21.51
N LEU A 3 -18.46 -10.63 -20.76
CA LEU A 3 -17.68 -9.75 -19.84
C LEU A 3 -16.70 -8.77 -20.53
N ARG A 4 -16.39 -8.97 -21.82
CA ARG A 4 -15.26 -8.29 -22.50
C ARG A 4 -15.54 -6.86 -22.98
N THR A 5 -16.80 -6.45 -23.07
CA THR A 5 -17.19 -5.12 -23.58
C THR A 5 -17.10 -4.01 -22.53
N TRP A 6 -16.93 -4.33 -21.24
CA TRP A 6 -17.29 -3.42 -20.16
C TRP A 6 -16.10 -2.70 -19.49
N VAL A 7 -14.85 -3.08 -19.80
CA VAL A 7 -13.67 -2.57 -19.07
C VAL A 7 -12.78 -1.60 -19.85
N ARG A 8 -12.93 -1.45 -21.18
CA ARG A 8 -11.96 -0.66 -21.97
C ARG A 8 -12.55 0.59 -22.64
N GLY A 9 -12.06 1.74 -22.19
CA GLY A 9 -11.88 2.91 -23.05
C GLY A 9 -10.88 2.56 -24.15
N VAL A 10 -11.31 2.68 -25.41
CA VAL A 10 -10.54 2.33 -26.60
C VAL A 10 -9.25 3.16 -26.64
N SER A 11 -8.12 2.50 -26.45
CA SER A 11 -6.80 3.04 -26.81
C SER A 11 -6.21 2.16 -27.90
N THR A 12 -6.47 2.54 -29.14
CA THR A 12 -5.88 1.97 -30.35
C THR A 12 -4.40 2.36 -30.41
N VAL A 13 -3.54 1.56 -29.80
CA VAL A 13 -2.08 1.64 -30.04
C VAL A 13 -1.68 0.45 -30.89
N SER A 14 -1.11 0.74 -32.07
CA SER A 14 -0.70 -0.24 -33.07
C SER A 14 0.31 -1.27 -32.51
N SER A 15 0.22 -2.50 -33.00
CA SER A 15 0.96 -3.69 -32.55
C SER A 15 2.47 -3.73 -32.86
N ARG A 16 3.10 -2.62 -33.24
CA ARG A 16 4.55 -2.57 -33.51
C ARG A 16 5.31 -2.06 -32.29
N GLY A 17 5.77 -2.97 -31.42
CA GLY A 17 6.73 -2.64 -30.35
C GLY A 17 6.63 -3.41 -29.03
N ARG A 18 5.77 -4.42 -28.88
CA ARG A 18 5.72 -5.23 -27.63
C ARG A 18 6.94 -6.17 -27.57
N PRO A 19 7.75 -6.13 -26.50
CA PRO A 19 8.88 -7.05 -26.36
C PRO A 19 8.39 -8.49 -26.18
N SER A 20 9.22 -9.48 -26.51
CA SER A 20 8.87 -10.89 -26.28
C SER A 20 8.62 -11.16 -24.79
N LEU A 21 7.62 -11.98 -24.48
CA LEU A 21 7.29 -12.37 -23.10
C LEU A 21 8.52 -12.90 -22.33
N SER A 22 9.38 -13.67 -23.01
CA SER A 22 10.63 -14.21 -22.45
C SER A 22 11.60 -13.15 -21.91
N THR A 23 11.54 -11.92 -22.43
CA THR A 23 12.42 -10.81 -22.03
C THR A 23 11.93 -10.05 -20.82
N ILE A 24 10.63 -10.18 -20.48
CA ILE A 24 10.00 -9.49 -19.35
C ILE A 24 9.75 -10.43 -18.17
N LEU A 25 9.82 -11.74 -18.40
CA LEU A 25 9.71 -12.75 -17.35
C LEU A 25 11.09 -13.08 -16.74
N PRO A 26 11.14 -13.51 -15.47
CA PRO A 26 12.37 -14.00 -14.86
C PRO A 26 12.90 -15.26 -15.55
N ALA A 27 14.15 -15.61 -15.23
CA ALA A 27 14.74 -16.87 -15.67
C ALA A 27 13.89 -18.07 -15.24
N LYS A 28 13.80 -19.09 -16.10
CA LYS A 28 13.04 -20.34 -15.88
C LYS A 28 13.24 -20.97 -14.50
N LYS A 29 14.47 -20.93 -13.96
CA LYS A 29 14.80 -21.46 -12.62
C LYS A 29 14.02 -20.72 -11.52
N ALA A 30 13.91 -19.39 -11.60
CA ALA A 30 13.16 -18.59 -10.65
C ALA A 30 11.66 -18.88 -10.73
N ILE A 31 11.11 -18.97 -11.95
CA ILE A 31 9.70 -19.30 -12.15
C ILE A 31 9.38 -20.70 -11.64
N ASN A 32 10.20 -21.71 -11.93
CA ASN A 32 10.00 -23.07 -11.40
C ASN A 32 9.98 -23.10 -9.87
N ARG A 33 10.83 -22.30 -9.22
CA ARG A 33 10.83 -22.17 -7.76
C ARG A 33 9.52 -21.54 -7.27
N MET A 34 9.08 -20.44 -7.87
CA MET A 34 7.79 -19.80 -7.53
C MET A 34 6.61 -20.76 -7.70
N LEU A 35 6.56 -21.51 -8.82
CA LEU A 35 5.52 -22.50 -9.08
C LEU A 35 5.51 -23.63 -8.04
N PHE A 36 6.68 -24.05 -7.56
CA PHE A 36 6.82 -25.05 -6.51
C PHE A 36 6.41 -24.51 -5.15
N ASP A 37 6.93 -23.33 -4.75
CA ASP A 37 6.66 -22.70 -3.46
C ASP A 37 5.15 -22.41 -3.28
N ASN A 38 4.43 -22.11 -4.38
CA ASN A 38 2.99 -21.86 -4.39
C ASN A 38 2.14 -23.12 -4.67
N ASN A 39 2.75 -24.31 -4.70
CA ASN A 39 2.08 -25.59 -4.97
C ASN A 39 1.13 -25.54 -6.20
N THR A 40 1.60 -24.90 -7.27
CA THR A 40 0.77 -24.68 -8.47
C THR A 40 0.54 -25.99 -9.22
N ARG A 41 -0.65 -26.13 -9.81
CA ARG A 41 -1.04 -27.34 -10.54
C ARG A 41 -0.34 -27.48 -11.90
N LEU A 42 -0.08 -26.35 -12.56
CA LEU A 42 0.51 -26.31 -13.90
C LEU A 42 2.01 -26.05 -13.84
N SER A 43 2.79 -26.95 -14.46
CA SER A 43 4.23 -26.77 -14.60
C SER A 43 4.57 -25.66 -15.59
N TYR A 44 5.81 -25.16 -15.53
CA TYR A 44 6.34 -24.16 -16.45
C TYR A 44 6.03 -24.46 -17.92
N LYS A 45 6.18 -25.72 -18.36
CA LYS A 45 5.93 -26.14 -19.74
C LYS A 45 4.45 -25.96 -20.16
N LYS A 46 3.51 -26.08 -19.21
CA LYS A 46 2.07 -25.90 -19.45
C LYS A 46 1.62 -24.45 -19.23
N MET A 47 2.30 -23.71 -18.34
CA MET A 47 2.02 -22.30 -18.05
C MET A 47 2.43 -21.38 -19.19
N ILE A 48 3.64 -21.53 -19.73
CA ILE A 48 4.18 -20.59 -20.72
C ILE A 48 3.27 -20.44 -21.96
N PRO A 49 2.76 -21.51 -22.58
CA PRO A 49 1.85 -21.37 -23.71
C PRO A 49 0.56 -20.61 -23.39
N VAL A 50 0.10 -20.69 -22.14
CA VAL A 50 -1.09 -19.95 -21.66
C VAL A 50 -0.76 -18.46 -21.59
N LEU A 51 0.35 -18.11 -20.96
CA LEU A 51 0.80 -16.73 -20.84
C LEU A 51 1.10 -16.12 -22.22
N GLU A 52 1.74 -16.86 -23.13
CA GLU A 52 2.02 -16.42 -24.51
C GLU A 52 0.72 -16.16 -25.27
N SER A 53 -0.24 -17.10 -25.23
CA SER A 53 -1.55 -16.94 -25.89
C SER A 53 -2.27 -15.67 -25.44
N ILE A 54 -2.25 -15.37 -24.13
CA ILE A 54 -2.85 -14.15 -23.59
C ILE A 54 -2.02 -12.91 -23.97
N TYR A 55 -0.70 -12.97 -23.79
CA TYR A 55 0.21 -11.85 -23.99
C TYR A 55 0.26 -11.36 -25.44
N ASP A 56 0.25 -12.28 -26.40
CA ASP A 56 0.30 -11.96 -27.82
C ASP A 56 -1.02 -11.34 -28.30
N ASN A 57 -2.12 -11.64 -27.62
CA ASN A 57 -3.46 -11.19 -27.97
C ASN A 57 -4.02 -10.10 -27.02
N LEU A 58 -3.19 -9.40 -26.23
CA LEU A 58 -3.66 -8.35 -25.31
C LEU A 58 -4.44 -7.21 -25.98
N ASP A 59 -4.19 -6.93 -27.26
CA ASP A 59 -4.91 -5.91 -28.05
C ASP A 59 -6.15 -6.47 -28.76
N SER A 60 -6.28 -7.80 -28.81
CA SER A 60 -7.41 -8.53 -29.40
C SER A 60 -7.83 -9.68 -28.48
N PRO A 61 -8.35 -9.40 -27.26
CA PRO A 61 -8.67 -10.44 -26.29
C PRO A 61 -9.60 -11.53 -26.83
N GLU A 62 -10.51 -11.18 -27.75
CA GLU A 62 -11.39 -12.09 -28.50
C GLU A 62 -10.67 -13.25 -29.21
N LYS A 63 -9.38 -13.10 -29.50
CA LYS A 63 -8.55 -14.12 -30.15
C LYS A 63 -7.81 -15.04 -29.17
N ILE A 64 -7.86 -14.76 -27.87
CA ILE A 64 -7.22 -15.58 -26.85
C ILE A 64 -7.86 -16.97 -26.85
N GLN A 65 -7.04 -17.99 -27.08
CA GLN A 65 -7.44 -19.39 -27.00
C GLN A 65 -6.67 -20.07 -25.87
N LEU A 66 -7.41 -20.49 -24.86
CA LEU A 66 -6.84 -21.20 -23.72
C LEU A 66 -6.89 -22.71 -23.98
N PRO A 67 -5.80 -23.44 -23.68
CA PRO A 67 -5.82 -24.90 -23.72
C PRO A 67 -6.89 -25.47 -22.79
N ARG A 68 -7.58 -26.55 -23.21
CA ARG A 68 -8.68 -27.19 -22.46
C ARG A 68 -8.32 -27.66 -21.04
N TYR A 69 -7.03 -27.84 -20.77
CA TYR A 69 -6.58 -28.26 -19.44
C TYR A 69 -6.53 -27.12 -18.44
N VAL A 70 -6.64 -25.86 -18.87
CA VAL A 70 -6.55 -24.67 -18.01
C VAL A 70 -7.84 -24.50 -17.22
N GLN A 71 -7.71 -24.27 -15.93
CA GLN A 71 -8.78 -23.95 -15.01
C GLN A 71 -8.66 -22.49 -14.56
N HIS A 72 -9.78 -21.92 -14.14
CA HIS A 72 -9.85 -20.53 -13.71
C HIS A 72 -8.89 -20.21 -12.54
N ASN A 73 -8.65 -21.17 -11.64
CA ASN A 73 -7.71 -21.01 -10.52
C ASN A 73 -6.25 -20.96 -10.98
N ASP A 74 -5.88 -21.63 -12.08
CA ASP A 74 -4.50 -21.54 -12.57
C ASP A 74 -4.18 -20.13 -13.05
N LEU A 75 -5.15 -19.45 -13.68
CA LEU A 75 -4.98 -18.08 -14.16
C LEU A 75 -4.77 -17.09 -13.00
N MET A 76 -5.49 -17.28 -11.89
CA MET A 76 -5.30 -16.49 -10.67
C MET A 76 -3.93 -16.76 -10.03
N GLN A 77 -3.49 -18.01 -9.96
CA GLN A 77 -2.14 -18.35 -9.50
C GLN A 77 -1.05 -17.74 -10.38
N PHE A 78 -1.25 -17.70 -11.69
CA PHE A 78 -0.32 -17.04 -12.61
C PHE A 78 -0.28 -15.54 -12.36
N LYS A 79 -1.44 -14.89 -12.14
CA LYS A 79 -1.50 -13.48 -11.79
C LYS A 79 -0.76 -13.18 -10.49
N GLU A 80 -0.90 -14.01 -9.47
CA GLU A 80 -0.19 -13.86 -8.18
C GLU A 80 1.32 -13.99 -8.37
N MET A 81 1.77 -14.98 -9.15
CA MET A 81 3.18 -15.17 -9.47
C MET A 81 3.76 -13.96 -10.22
N LEU A 82 3.05 -13.42 -11.21
CA LEU A 82 3.51 -12.20 -11.91
C LEU A 82 3.54 -10.99 -10.98
N ALA A 83 2.59 -10.86 -10.05
CA ALA A 83 2.61 -9.80 -9.04
C ALA A 83 3.82 -9.92 -8.08
N MET A 84 4.21 -11.14 -7.70
CA MET A 84 5.43 -11.39 -6.91
C MET A 84 6.70 -11.04 -7.69
N VAL A 85 6.74 -11.31 -9.00
CA VAL A 85 7.84 -10.87 -9.86
C VAL A 85 7.93 -9.35 -9.88
N ARG A 86 6.79 -8.67 -10.03
CA ARG A 86 6.73 -7.21 -10.04
C ARG A 86 7.20 -6.60 -8.72
N SER A 87 6.76 -7.14 -7.58
CA SER A 87 7.17 -6.65 -6.26
C SER A 87 8.65 -6.89 -5.98
N SER A 88 9.19 -8.06 -6.36
CA SER A 88 10.60 -8.41 -6.14
C SER A 88 11.58 -7.66 -7.03
N THR A 89 11.18 -7.34 -8.27
CA THR A 89 12.04 -6.60 -9.22
C THR A 89 11.95 -5.08 -9.08
N ASN A 90 10.98 -4.60 -8.30
CA ASN A 90 10.63 -3.17 -8.17
C ASN A 90 10.51 -2.46 -9.54
N SER A 91 10.11 -3.21 -10.56
CA SER A 91 10.07 -2.75 -11.95
C SER A 91 8.63 -2.53 -12.40
N VAL A 92 8.36 -1.39 -13.05
CA VAL A 92 7.03 -1.07 -13.56
C VAL A 92 6.99 -1.40 -15.05
N ASN A 93 6.52 -2.61 -15.37
CA ASN A 93 6.31 -3.03 -16.75
C ASN A 93 4.82 -2.97 -17.12
N LYS A 94 4.44 -1.99 -17.97
CA LYS A 94 3.05 -1.81 -18.43
C LYS A 94 2.47 -3.05 -19.10
N ASN A 95 3.27 -3.81 -19.85
CA ASN A 95 2.79 -5.01 -20.53
C ASN A 95 2.54 -6.15 -19.53
N LEU A 96 3.35 -6.26 -18.49
CA LEU A 96 3.14 -7.22 -17.40
C LEU A 96 1.85 -6.89 -16.63
N ALA A 97 1.61 -5.62 -16.32
CA ALA A 97 0.37 -5.19 -15.68
C ALA A 97 -0.87 -5.47 -16.56
N ARG A 98 -0.79 -5.25 -17.88
CA ARG A 98 -1.85 -5.62 -18.82
C ARG A 98 -2.11 -7.13 -18.84
N LEU A 99 -1.04 -7.94 -18.77
CA LEU A 99 -1.14 -9.39 -18.69
C LEU A 99 -1.78 -9.85 -17.38
N GLU A 100 -1.36 -9.29 -16.24
CA GLU A 100 -1.99 -9.54 -14.92
C GLU A 100 -3.50 -9.27 -14.96
N ASN A 101 -3.91 -8.14 -15.54
CA ASN A 101 -5.33 -7.79 -15.64
C ASN A 101 -6.09 -8.74 -16.57
N GLU A 102 -5.52 -9.08 -17.73
CA GLU A 102 -6.18 -9.99 -18.68
C GLU A 102 -6.32 -11.40 -18.09
N LEU A 103 -5.38 -11.86 -17.25
CA LEU A 103 -5.53 -13.12 -16.52
C LEU A 103 -6.76 -13.14 -15.62
N VAL A 104 -7.07 -12.02 -14.95
CA VAL A 104 -8.27 -11.88 -14.12
C VAL A 104 -9.53 -11.92 -14.99
N GLU A 105 -9.56 -11.21 -16.11
CA GLU A 105 -10.68 -11.24 -17.07
C GLU A 105 -10.97 -12.66 -17.56
N GLN A 106 -9.93 -13.38 -18.01
CA GLN A 106 -10.08 -14.76 -18.46
C GLN A 106 -10.50 -15.70 -17.32
N ALA A 107 -10.02 -15.48 -16.09
CA ALA A 107 -10.45 -16.26 -14.93
C ALA A 107 -11.93 -16.04 -14.59
N ALA A 108 -12.40 -14.80 -14.67
CA ALA A 108 -13.80 -14.46 -14.45
C ALA A 108 -14.72 -15.08 -15.51
N GLU A 109 -14.30 -15.07 -16.78
CA GLU A 109 -15.05 -15.73 -17.86
C GLU A 109 -15.15 -17.26 -17.69
N LEU A 110 -14.16 -17.86 -17.02
CA LEU A 110 -14.18 -19.28 -16.63
C LEU A 110 -14.91 -19.53 -15.28
N GLY A 111 -15.52 -18.50 -14.68
CA GLY A 111 -16.35 -18.63 -13.49
C GLY A 111 -15.62 -18.53 -12.14
N ASN A 112 -14.42 -17.96 -12.09
CA ASN A 112 -13.76 -17.73 -10.79
C ASN A 112 -14.39 -16.57 -10.03
N ASN A 113 -14.93 -16.86 -8.83
CA ASN A 113 -15.61 -15.88 -8.00
C ASN A 113 -14.68 -14.76 -7.48
N ASP A 114 -13.40 -15.04 -7.20
CA ASP A 114 -12.46 -14.00 -6.78
C ASP A 114 -12.24 -12.97 -7.90
N ALA A 115 -12.04 -13.46 -9.12
CA ALA A 115 -11.87 -12.64 -10.32
C ALA A 115 -13.12 -11.82 -10.63
N ILE A 116 -14.30 -12.44 -10.57
CA ILE A 116 -15.59 -11.75 -10.74
C ILE A 116 -15.73 -10.65 -9.69
N THR A 117 -15.40 -10.95 -8.43
CA THR A 117 -15.43 -9.95 -7.33
C THR A 117 -14.49 -8.79 -7.62
N MET A 118 -13.23 -9.08 -8.00
CA MET A 118 -12.24 -8.04 -8.32
C MET A 118 -12.72 -7.11 -9.43
N LEU A 119 -13.24 -7.66 -10.53
CA LEU A 119 -13.73 -6.89 -11.67
C LEU A 119 -14.99 -6.10 -11.35
N ALA A 120 -15.93 -6.68 -10.60
CA ALA A 120 -17.16 -5.99 -10.20
C ALA A 120 -16.85 -4.77 -9.31
N PHE A 121 -15.96 -4.93 -8.32
CA PHE A 121 -15.53 -3.81 -7.48
C PHE A 121 -14.67 -2.78 -8.22
N GLU A 122 -13.84 -3.20 -9.17
CA GLU A 122 -13.13 -2.26 -10.04
C GLU A 122 -14.12 -1.41 -10.87
N THR A 123 -15.16 -2.05 -11.41
CA THR A 123 -16.18 -1.40 -12.23
C THR A 123 -16.93 -0.31 -11.47
N ILE A 124 -17.42 -0.59 -10.25
CA ILE A 124 -18.14 0.41 -9.45
C ILE A 124 -17.24 1.50 -8.85
N ARG A 125 -15.92 1.30 -8.82
CA ARG A 125 -14.95 2.34 -8.42
C ARG A 125 -14.67 3.34 -9.53
N LYS A 126 -14.90 2.99 -10.80
CA LYS A 126 -14.63 3.88 -11.93
C LYS A 126 -15.57 5.09 -11.88
N PRO A 127 -15.05 6.33 -12.05
CA PRO A 127 -15.87 7.53 -11.99
C PRO A 127 -16.85 7.64 -13.17
N ASP A 128 -16.45 7.18 -14.35
CA ASP A 128 -17.17 7.35 -15.63
C ASP A 128 -17.74 6.03 -16.15
N VAL A 129 -18.25 5.19 -15.25
CA VAL A 129 -18.89 3.91 -15.61
C VAL A 129 -20.30 4.17 -16.14
N ASN A 130 -20.69 3.48 -17.21
CA ASN A 130 -22.04 3.59 -17.72
C ASN A 130 -23.04 2.95 -16.74
N LYS A 131 -24.33 3.30 -16.86
CA LYS A 131 -25.36 2.86 -15.92
C LYS A 131 -25.60 1.35 -15.95
N GLU A 132 -25.54 0.74 -17.13
CA GLU A 132 -25.80 -0.70 -17.31
C GLU A 132 -24.69 -1.53 -16.63
N ASP A 133 -23.43 -1.15 -16.84
CA ASP A 133 -22.25 -1.79 -16.25
C ASP A 133 -22.27 -1.67 -14.73
N TYR A 134 -22.64 -0.49 -14.24
CA TYR A 134 -22.77 -0.26 -12.82
C TYR A 134 -23.86 -1.15 -12.21
N GLN A 135 -25.01 -1.26 -12.86
CA GLN A 135 -26.11 -2.12 -12.38
C GLN A 135 -25.72 -3.59 -12.40
N TYR A 136 -25.09 -4.06 -13.47
CA TYR A 136 -24.64 -5.44 -13.60
C TYR A 136 -23.52 -5.80 -12.60
N ALA A 137 -22.55 -4.92 -12.40
CA ALA A 137 -21.51 -5.14 -11.38
C ALA A 137 -22.12 -5.23 -9.98
N ASN A 138 -23.15 -4.43 -9.66
CA ASN A 138 -23.85 -4.54 -8.39
C ASN A 138 -24.66 -5.84 -8.27
N SER A 139 -25.30 -6.33 -9.33
CA SER A 139 -26.01 -7.62 -9.26
C SER A 139 -25.03 -8.77 -9.02
N LEU A 140 -23.84 -8.75 -9.64
CA LEU A 140 -22.79 -9.73 -9.36
C LEU A 140 -22.32 -9.67 -7.90
N ILE A 141 -22.13 -8.47 -7.35
CA ILE A 141 -21.76 -8.29 -5.93
C ILE A 141 -22.86 -8.83 -5.01
N GLU A 142 -24.14 -8.63 -5.35
CA GLU A 142 -25.28 -9.18 -4.61
C GLU A 142 -25.28 -10.71 -4.63
N GLU A 143 -25.12 -11.32 -5.80
CA GLU A 143 -25.00 -12.78 -5.96
C GLU A 143 -23.84 -13.35 -5.12
N LEU A 144 -22.65 -12.72 -5.21
CA LEU A 144 -21.46 -13.10 -4.44
C LEU A 144 -21.68 -12.95 -2.92
N THR A 145 -22.42 -11.92 -2.51
CA THR A 145 -22.79 -11.70 -1.10
C THR A 145 -23.75 -12.78 -0.62
N ASN A 146 -24.73 -13.17 -1.44
CA ASN A 146 -25.71 -14.20 -1.12
C ASN A 146 -25.07 -15.59 -0.93
N ILE A 147 -24.07 -15.93 -1.75
CA ILE A 147 -23.29 -17.16 -1.57
C ILE A 147 -22.20 -17.04 -0.49
N LYS A 148 -22.13 -15.89 0.20
CA LYS A 148 -21.12 -15.58 1.23
C LYS A 148 -19.68 -15.79 0.74
N HIS A 149 -19.37 -15.34 -0.47
CA HIS A 149 -18.01 -15.44 -1.00
C HIS A 149 -17.08 -14.49 -0.21
N PRO A 150 -15.97 -14.97 0.41
CA PRO A 150 -15.19 -14.15 1.35
C PRO A 150 -14.71 -12.81 0.76
N LEU A 151 -14.13 -12.83 -0.45
CA LEU A 151 -13.52 -11.64 -1.04
C LEU A 151 -14.50 -10.47 -1.22
N VAL A 152 -15.79 -10.75 -1.40
CA VAL A 152 -16.84 -9.70 -1.54
C VAL A 152 -16.92 -8.82 -0.30
N PHE A 153 -16.75 -9.42 0.89
CA PHE A 153 -16.79 -8.69 2.15
C PHE A 153 -15.51 -7.89 2.38
N LYS A 154 -14.34 -8.45 2.05
CA LYS A 154 -13.08 -7.69 2.11
C LYS A 154 -13.14 -6.47 1.19
N MET A 155 -13.51 -6.65 -0.07
CA MET A 155 -13.59 -5.55 -1.04
C MET A 155 -14.71 -4.56 -0.72
N GLY A 156 -15.84 -5.05 -0.20
CA GLY A 156 -16.93 -4.20 0.31
C GLY A 156 -16.47 -3.30 1.46
N GLY A 157 -15.69 -3.84 2.39
CA GLY A 157 -15.11 -3.07 3.48
C GLY A 157 -14.11 -2.02 2.98
N ASP A 158 -13.27 -2.38 2.00
CA ASP A 158 -12.30 -1.48 1.39
C ASP A 158 -12.98 -0.31 0.69
N LEU A 159 -14.02 -0.59 -0.11
CA LEU A 159 -14.80 0.43 -0.79
C LEU A 159 -15.54 1.34 0.20
N ALA A 160 -16.19 0.76 1.21
CA ALA A 160 -16.87 1.53 2.25
C ALA A 160 -15.90 2.47 2.98
N PHE A 161 -14.68 2.00 3.25
CA PHE A 161 -13.64 2.81 3.87
C PHE A 161 -13.17 3.96 2.97
N GLU A 162 -12.92 3.69 1.67
CA GLU A 162 -12.59 4.72 0.67
C GLU A 162 -13.68 5.81 0.58
N LYS A 163 -14.95 5.42 0.69
CA LYS A 163 -16.11 6.33 0.72
C LYS A 163 -16.38 6.95 2.09
N LYS A 164 -15.51 6.72 3.08
CA LYS A 164 -15.58 7.24 4.46
C LYS A 164 -16.76 6.69 5.28
N PHE A 165 -17.38 5.59 4.87
CA PHE A 165 -18.41 4.87 5.62
C PHE A 165 -17.78 3.89 6.61
N TYR A 166 -17.01 4.43 7.57
CA TYR A 166 -16.15 3.63 8.45
C TYR A 166 -16.88 2.54 9.26
N PRO A 167 -18.08 2.77 9.85
CA PRO A 167 -18.79 1.70 10.56
C PRO A 167 -19.23 0.54 9.65
N GLN A 168 -19.60 0.83 8.40
CA GLN A 168 -19.93 -0.20 7.42
C GLN A 168 -18.69 -0.99 7.02
N ALA A 169 -17.56 -0.29 6.83
CA ALA A 169 -16.28 -0.94 6.54
C ALA A 169 -15.88 -1.96 7.60
N GLU A 170 -16.01 -1.58 8.89
CA GLU A 170 -15.77 -2.49 10.01
C GLU A 170 -16.64 -3.75 9.93
N GLN A 171 -17.95 -3.59 9.67
CA GLN A 171 -18.87 -4.73 9.60
C GLN A 171 -18.49 -5.69 8.46
N PHE A 172 -18.20 -5.15 7.27
CA PHE A 172 -17.76 -5.95 6.14
C PHE A 172 -16.48 -6.72 6.44
N TRP A 173 -15.48 -6.09 7.04
CA TRP A 173 -14.25 -6.76 7.44
C TRP A 173 -14.45 -7.83 8.51
N LYS A 174 -15.38 -7.63 9.45
CA LYS A 174 -15.76 -8.69 10.41
C LYS A 174 -16.43 -9.87 9.70
N ASN A 175 -17.36 -9.61 8.78
CA ASN A 175 -18.00 -10.66 7.99
C ASN A 175 -16.97 -11.46 7.16
N PHE A 176 -15.93 -10.81 6.64
CA PHE A 176 -14.80 -11.51 6.00
C PHE A 176 -14.13 -12.48 6.99
N LEU A 177 -13.79 -12.00 8.18
CA LEU A 177 -13.07 -12.79 9.19
C LEU A 177 -13.90 -13.96 9.75
N ASP A 178 -15.23 -13.84 9.76
CA ASP A 178 -16.13 -14.93 10.13
C ASP A 178 -16.08 -16.08 9.12
N LEU A 179 -15.74 -15.80 7.86
CA LEU A 179 -15.58 -16.78 6.79
C LEU A 179 -14.14 -17.27 6.66
N GLU A 180 -13.17 -16.36 6.76
CA GLU A 180 -11.73 -16.63 6.63
C GLU A 180 -10.94 -15.88 7.72
N SER A 181 -10.58 -16.60 8.79
CA SER A 181 -9.86 -16.03 9.93
C SER A 181 -8.36 -16.35 9.96
N ASN A 182 -7.88 -17.27 9.12
CA ASN A 182 -6.51 -17.79 9.17
C ASN A 182 -5.85 -17.85 7.78
N THR A 183 -5.89 -16.73 7.06
CA THR A 183 -5.28 -16.56 5.74
C THR A 183 -4.41 -15.31 5.69
N ILE A 184 -3.56 -15.18 4.68
CA ILE A 184 -2.77 -13.96 4.45
C ILE A 184 -3.69 -12.74 4.29
N LEU A 185 -4.83 -12.91 3.59
CA LEU A 185 -5.86 -11.88 3.45
C LEU A 185 -6.48 -11.49 4.80
N ALA A 186 -6.69 -12.45 5.72
CA ALA A 186 -7.14 -12.16 7.08
C ALA A 186 -6.13 -11.28 7.83
N GLY A 187 -4.82 -11.47 7.60
CA GLY A 187 -3.76 -10.58 8.07
C GLY A 187 -3.99 -9.13 7.62
N GLN A 188 -4.21 -8.91 6.33
CA GLN A 188 -4.51 -7.57 5.78
C GLN A 188 -5.80 -6.97 6.36
N VAL A 189 -6.85 -7.78 6.52
CA VAL A 189 -8.12 -7.32 7.11
C VAL A 189 -7.94 -6.93 8.57
N HIS A 190 -7.14 -7.68 9.33
CA HIS A 190 -6.75 -7.30 10.67
C HIS A 190 -5.93 -6.00 10.72
N ALA A 191 -5.01 -5.77 9.78
CA ALA A 191 -4.31 -4.47 9.69
C ALA A 191 -5.30 -3.30 9.54
N LYS A 192 -6.31 -3.46 8.68
CA LYS A 192 -7.36 -2.45 8.43
C LYS A 192 -8.26 -2.22 9.63
N LEU A 193 -8.71 -3.27 10.30
CA LEU A 193 -9.46 -3.16 11.55
C LEU A 193 -8.62 -2.51 12.66
N GLY A 194 -7.33 -2.82 12.75
CA GLY A 194 -6.40 -2.17 13.65
C GLY A 194 -6.36 -0.66 13.43
N ALA A 195 -6.17 -0.22 12.18
CA ALA A 195 -6.19 1.19 11.81
C ALA A 195 -7.54 1.87 12.10
N TYR A 196 -8.65 1.17 11.82
CA TYR A 196 -10.00 1.64 12.14
C TYR A 196 -10.15 1.92 13.64
N TYR A 197 -9.80 0.97 14.50
CA TYR A 197 -9.91 1.16 15.95
C TYR A 197 -8.91 2.17 16.51
N PHE A 198 -7.77 2.34 15.85
CA PHE A 198 -6.74 3.30 16.25
C PHE A 198 -7.15 4.76 15.98
N GLN A 199 -7.87 5.04 14.89
CA GLN A 199 -8.11 6.42 14.43
C GLN A 199 -9.57 6.77 14.11
N TYR A 200 -10.34 5.83 13.57
CA TYR A 200 -11.61 6.12 12.91
C TYR A 200 -12.83 5.82 13.79
N LEU A 201 -12.70 4.96 14.80
CA LEU A 201 -13.78 4.70 15.76
C LEU A 201 -14.16 5.98 16.51
N LYS A 202 -15.47 6.24 16.58
CA LYS A 202 -16.07 7.37 17.30
C LYS A 202 -16.91 6.87 18.50
N PRO A 203 -17.01 7.65 19.59
CA PRO A 203 -16.48 9.00 19.80
C PRO A 203 -14.97 9.06 20.05
N ARG A 204 -14.35 7.93 20.44
CA ARG A 204 -12.90 7.84 20.72
C ARG A 204 -12.32 6.53 20.20
N PRO A 205 -11.01 6.49 19.88
CA PRO A 205 -10.30 5.26 19.55
C PRO A 205 -10.41 4.18 20.62
N ASN A 206 -10.30 2.91 20.18
CA ASN A 206 -10.15 1.75 21.06
C ASN A 206 -8.77 1.12 20.86
N LEU A 207 -7.79 1.62 21.60
CA LEU A 207 -6.39 1.22 21.45
C LEU A 207 -6.13 -0.25 21.81
N THR A 208 -6.94 -0.83 22.70
CA THR A 208 -6.84 -2.25 23.07
C THR A 208 -7.24 -3.15 21.89
N LEU A 209 -8.36 -2.85 21.23
CA LEU A 209 -8.76 -3.59 20.03
C LEU A 209 -7.79 -3.34 18.87
N ALA A 210 -7.33 -2.10 18.70
CA ALA A 210 -6.34 -1.78 17.67
C ALA A 210 -5.08 -2.64 17.83
N LYS A 211 -4.51 -2.67 19.03
CA LYS A 211 -3.35 -3.50 19.39
C LYS A 211 -3.58 -4.98 19.06
N MET A 212 -4.69 -5.56 19.55
CA MET A 212 -5.03 -6.96 19.30
C MET A 212 -5.07 -7.27 17.81
N HIS A 213 -5.67 -6.39 17.00
CA HIS A 213 -5.77 -6.58 15.56
C HIS A 213 -4.41 -6.44 14.86
N PHE A 214 -3.56 -5.48 15.23
CA PHE A 214 -2.22 -5.38 14.67
C PHE A 214 -1.35 -6.59 15.02
N GLU A 215 -1.46 -7.15 16.23
CA GLU A 215 -0.75 -8.37 16.62
C GLU A 215 -1.20 -9.58 15.79
N LYS A 216 -2.52 -9.73 15.55
CA LYS A 216 -3.05 -10.79 14.67
C LYS A 216 -2.63 -10.60 13.22
N SER A 217 -2.59 -9.36 12.74
CA SER A 217 -2.12 -8.99 11.40
C SER A 217 -0.71 -9.51 11.15
N ILE A 218 0.23 -9.21 12.04
CA ILE A 218 1.63 -9.65 11.96
C ILE A 218 1.77 -11.18 12.03
N LYS A 219 0.92 -11.85 12.81
CA LYS A 219 0.96 -13.31 12.95
C LYS A 219 0.54 -14.03 11.66
N LEU A 220 -0.38 -13.46 10.88
CA LEU A 220 -1.01 -14.12 9.73
C LEU A 220 -0.47 -13.65 8.38
N GLY A 221 -0.05 -12.39 8.28
CA GLY A 221 0.33 -11.77 7.02
C GLY A 221 1.78 -12.00 6.62
N GLU A 222 2.05 -11.85 5.33
CA GLU A 222 3.40 -11.74 4.80
C GLU A 222 3.91 -10.31 4.91
N PHE A 223 5.23 -10.08 4.80
CA PHE A 223 5.81 -8.73 4.85
C PHE A 223 5.39 -7.88 3.62
N ASP A 224 4.17 -7.35 3.66
CA ASP A 224 3.61 -6.39 2.73
C ASP A 224 3.41 -5.01 3.40
N GLY A 225 2.94 -4.03 2.64
CA GLY A 225 2.71 -2.67 3.16
C GLY A 225 1.72 -2.60 4.33
N HIS A 226 0.71 -3.48 4.38
CA HIS A 226 -0.27 -3.51 5.46
C HIS A 226 0.33 -4.08 6.76
N ILE A 227 1.18 -5.09 6.64
CA ILE A 227 1.86 -5.68 7.79
C ILE A 227 2.91 -4.71 8.34
N LEU A 228 3.67 -4.03 7.47
CA LEU A 228 4.60 -2.97 7.89
C LEU A 228 3.88 -1.82 8.62
N GLN A 229 2.69 -1.43 8.15
CA GLN A 229 1.84 -0.46 8.84
C GLN A 229 1.42 -0.96 10.24
N SER A 230 1.15 -2.26 10.39
CA SER A 230 0.81 -2.86 11.69
C SER A 230 1.99 -2.81 12.66
N TYR A 231 3.20 -3.13 12.19
CA TYR A 231 4.45 -2.95 12.95
C TYR A 231 4.62 -1.50 13.42
N TYR A 232 4.46 -0.54 12.50
CA TYR A 232 4.57 0.88 12.81
C TYR A 232 3.59 1.33 13.91
N TYR A 233 2.30 0.98 13.80
CA TYR A 233 1.32 1.37 14.82
C TYR A 233 1.51 0.67 16.17
N LEU A 234 1.95 -0.58 16.20
CA LEU A 234 2.37 -1.22 17.46
C LEU A 234 3.55 -0.46 18.08
N GLY A 235 4.53 -0.08 17.27
CA GLY A 235 5.62 0.80 17.67
C GLY A 235 5.11 2.06 18.39
N GLN A 236 4.14 2.76 17.80
CA GLN A 236 3.53 3.93 18.43
C GLN A 236 2.80 3.61 19.74
N LEU A 237 2.00 2.53 19.77
CA LEU A 237 1.24 2.13 20.96
C LEU A 237 2.14 1.79 22.15
N TYR A 238 3.32 1.24 21.90
CA TYR A 238 4.29 0.88 22.93
C TYR A 238 5.25 2.01 23.30
N SER A 239 5.27 3.13 22.58
CA SER A 239 6.28 4.19 22.73
C SER A 239 6.47 4.72 24.17
N THR A 240 5.40 4.77 24.96
CA THR A 240 5.43 5.22 26.36
C THR A 240 5.37 4.09 27.38
N THR A 241 4.78 2.94 27.01
CA THR A 241 4.53 1.82 27.93
C THR A 241 5.68 0.82 27.94
N ASP A 242 6.29 0.56 26.78
CA ASP A 242 7.48 -0.26 26.61
C ASP A 242 8.33 0.28 25.45
N PRO A 243 9.21 1.27 25.72
CA PRO A 243 10.06 1.87 24.69
C PRO A 243 10.98 0.87 23.99
N THR A 244 11.39 -0.21 24.67
CA THR A 244 12.27 -1.22 24.09
C THR A 244 11.53 -2.04 23.03
N LEU A 245 10.31 -2.46 23.35
CA LEU A 245 9.45 -3.16 22.41
C LEU A 245 8.98 -2.24 21.28
N SER A 246 8.70 -0.97 21.59
CA SER A 246 8.41 0.06 20.60
C SER A 246 9.53 0.19 19.57
N ARG A 247 10.79 0.28 20.03
CA ARG A 247 11.96 0.34 19.18
C ARG A 247 12.04 -0.87 18.25
N TYR A 248 11.88 -2.09 18.79
CA TYR A 248 11.90 -3.30 17.97
C TYR A 248 10.89 -3.24 16.82
N TYR A 249 9.63 -2.90 17.11
CA TYR A 249 8.60 -2.86 16.06
C TYR A 249 8.88 -1.80 14.99
N LEU A 250 9.34 -0.62 15.42
CA LEU A 250 9.68 0.46 14.50
C LEU A 250 10.94 0.14 13.67
N GLU A 251 11.95 -0.52 14.24
CA GLU A 251 13.15 -0.98 13.53
C GLU A 251 12.80 -1.99 12.44
N VAL A 252 11.90 -2.95 12.73
CA VAL A 252 11.41 -3.90 11.74
C VAL A 252 10.76 -3.16 10.57
N ALA A 253 9.85 -2.22 10.85
CA ALA A 253 9.19 -1.43 9.81
C ALA A 253 10.20 -0.58 9.00
N ALA A 254 11.12 0.11 9.67
CA ALA A 254 12.14 0.94 9.03
C ALA A 254 13.11 0.12 8.16
N SER A 255 13.53 -1.07 8.61
CA SER A 255 14.43 -1.97 7.86
C SER A 255 13.85 -2.44 6.53
N LYS A 256 12.52 -2.40 6.39
CA LYS A 256 11.77 -2.72 5.18
C LYS A 256 11.37 -1.49 4.37
N GLY A 257 11.89 -0.32 4.73
CA GLY A 257 11.68 0.94 4.00
C GLY A 257 10.37 1.65 4.33
N PHE A 258 9.69 1.32 5.44
CA PHE A 258 8.50 2.05 5.87
C PHE A 258 8.88 3.43 6.42
N LYS A 259 8.72 4.45 5.58
CA LYS A 259 9.37 5.77 5.75
C LYS A 259 8.91 6.51 7.01
N GLU A 260 7.65 6.34 7.38
CA GLU A 260 7.04 6.95 8.55
C GLU A 260 7.71 6.50 9.86
N SER A 261 8.39 5.35 9.86
CA SER A 261 9.08 4.84 11.06
C SER A 261 10.35 5.62 11.39
N PHE A 262 10.99 6.29 10.42
CA PHE A 262 12.26 7.00 10.67
C PHE A 262 12.10 8.14 11.66
N ALA A 263 11.07 8.97 11.50
CA ALA A 263 10.80 10.06 12.43
C ALA A 263 10.48 9.51 13.83
N SER A 264 9.61 8.50 13.92
CA SER A 264 9.23 7.90 15.20
C SER A 264 10.43 7.26 15.92
N LEU A 265 11.32 6.57 15.21
CA LEU A 265 12.56 6.02 15.77
C LEU A 265 13.49 7.12 16.26
N GLY A 266 13.73 8.15 15.45
CA GLY A 266 14.59 9.26 15.84
C GLY A 266 14.09 9.94 17.12
N PHE A 267 12.78 10.25 17.18
CA PHE A 267 12.18 10.82 18.39
C PHE A 267 12.19 9.86 19.58
N LEU A 268 12.04 8.56 19.37
CA LEU A 268 12.11 7.56 20.43
C LEU A 268 13.53 7.49 21.02
N GLU A 269 14.55 7.38 20.17
CA GLU A 269 15.96 7.39 20.55
C GLU A 269 16.35 8.67 21.30
N MET A 270 15.92 9.82 20.79
CA MET A 270 16.20 11.11 21.41
C MET A 270 15.47 11.30 22.75
N ASN A 271 14.17 11.01 22.81
CA ASN A 271 13.35 11.37 23.95
C ASN A 271 13.36 10.33 25.06
N MET A 272 13.33 9.04 24.71
CA MET A 272 13.24 7.95 25.69
C MET A 272 14.62 7.39 26.04
N PHE A 273 15.47 7.16 25.04
CA PHE A 273 16.81 6.56 25.26
C PHE A 273 17.93 7.60 25.42
N LYS A 274 17.66 8.88 25.17
CA LYS A 274 18.64 9.98 25.17
C LYS A 274 19.85 9.74 24.24
N ASN A 275 19.65 8.94 23.20
CA ASN A 275 20.67 8.58 22.23
C ASN A 275 20.61 9.53 21.02
N PHE A 276 21.16 10.73 21.21
CA PHE A 276 21.17 11.73 20.15
C PHE A 276 21.96 11.29 18.91
N SER A 277 23.03 10.51 19.08
CA SER A 277 23.82 10.01 17.94
C SER A 277 23.00 9.11 17.03
N MET A 278 22.29 8.13 17.60
CA MET A 278 21.44 7.22 16.82
C MET A 278 20.22 7.92 16.24
N SER A 279 19.63 8.84 17.02
CA SER A 279 18.54 9.70 16.56
C SER A 279 18.90 10.46 15.28
N MET A 280 20.12 11.02 15.20
CA MET A 280 20.60 11.72 14.00
C MET A 280 20.62 10.81 12.77
N GLU A 281 21.08 9.57 12.90
CA GLU A 281 21.14 8.63 11.78
C GLU A 281 19.74 8.30 11.25
N TRP A 282 18.77 8.04 12.15
CA TRP A 282 17.38 7.83 11.75
C TRP A 282 16.78 9.04 11.05
N PHE A 283 17.02 10.24 11.57
CA PHE A 283 16.52 11.46 10.93
C PHE A 283 17.18 11.73 9.58
N LYS A 284 18.48 11.48 9.41
CA LYS A 284 19.16 11.59 8.10
C LYS A 284 18.51 10.66 7.06
N LEU A 285 18.26 9.41 7.43
CA LEU A 285 17.56 8.45 6.56
C LEU A 285 16.17 8.95 6.15
N GLY A 286 15.39 9.51 7.08
CA GLY A 286 14.09 10.09 6.76
C GLY A 286 14.16 11.31 5.83
N VAL A 287 15.15 12.17 6.01
CA VAL A 287 15.40 13.32 5.11
C VAL A 287 15.79 12.84 3.71
N GLU A 288 16.66 11.83 3.60
CA GLU A 288 17.09 11.27 2.31
C GLU A 288 15.96 10.52 1.59
N ALA A 289 15.11 9.80 2.33
CA ALA A 289 14.07 8.94 1.76
C ALA A 289 12.80 9.69 1.31
N SER A 290 12.43 10.78 1.99
CA SER A 290 11.17 11.53 1.72
C SER A 290 11.25 13.03 1.94
N ASN A 291 12.42 13.59 2.30
CA ASN A 291 12.56 15.00 2.70
C ASN A 291 11.56 15.38 3.83
N ASP A 292 11.38 14.46 4.79
CA ASP A 292 10.43 14.62 5.90
C ASP A 292 10.81 15.79 6.82
N VAL A 293 9.86 16.70 6.99
CA VAL A 293 9.99 17.90 7.84
C VAL A 293 10.15 17.54 9.31
N SER A 294 9.48 16.49 9.78
CA SER A 294 9.62 15.97 11.15
C SER A 294 11.04 15.51 11.40
N CYS A 295 11.64 14.83 10.42
CA CYS A 295 13.04 14.41 10.47
C CYS A 295 14.01 15.60 10.42
N LEU A 296 13.75 16.64 9.62
CA LEU A 296 14.55 17.87 9.63
C LEU A 296 14.51 18.56 11.00
N ILE A 297 13.33 18.65 11.62
CA ILE A 297 13.17 19.23 12.97
C ILE A 297 13.93 18.39 14.00
N GLY A 298 13.77 17.07 13.97
CA GLY A 298 14.47 16.16 14.86
C GLY A 298 16.00 16.19 14.70
N LEU A 299 16.49 16.35 13.46
CA LEU A 299 17.91 16.51 13.18
C LEU A 299 18.47 17.82 13.75
N PHE A 300 17.72 18.92 13.66
CA PHE A 300 18.08 20.17 14.33
C PHE A 300 18.18 19.98 15.84
N ASP A 301 17.14 19.42 16.47
CA ASP A 301 17.10 19.20 17.91
C ASP A 301 18.26 18.28 18.36
N SER A 302 18.62 17.28 17.55
CA SER A 302 19.72 16.37 17.83
C SER A 302 21.10 17.04 17.72
N TYR A 303 21.32 17.91 16.73
CA TYR A 303 22.56 18.70 16.63
C TYR A 303 22.70 19.70 17.78
N VAL A 304 21.60 20.32 18.23
CA VAL A 304 21.61 21.18 19.41
C VAL A 304 21.94 20.36 20.66
N GLY A 305 21.33 19.18 20.82
CA GLY A 305 21.59 18.27 21.94
C GLY A 305 23.03 17.78 22.04
N THR A 306 23.69 17.56 20.91
CA THR A 306 25.11 17.15 20.81
C THR A 306 26.09 18.32 20.76
N LYS A 307 25.59 19.57 20.77
CA LYS A 307 26.38 20.82 20.64
C LYS A 307 27.13 20.95 19.30
N GLU A 308 26.70 20.24 18.27
CA GLU A 308 27.22 20.37 16.90
C GLU A 308 26.56 21.55 16.17
N LEU A 309 26.97 22.77 16.55
CA LEU A 309 26.32 24.01 16.10
C LEU A 309 26.41 24.23 14.57
N SER A 310 27.44 23.71 13.92
CA SER A 310 27.61 23.83 12.46
C SER A 310 26.54 23.03 11.70
N GLY A 311 26.20 21.83 12.18
CA GLY A 311 25.11 21.00 11.65
C GLY A 311 23.76 21.66 11.88
N ALA A 312 23.51 22.15 13.10
CA ALA A 312 22.28 22.86 13.45
C ALA A 312 22.03 24.08 12.53
N ARG A 313 23.06 24.88 12.24
CA ARG A 313 22.97 26.02 11.31
C ARG A 313 22.59 25.60 9.88
N LYS A 314 23.17 24.51 9.38
CA LYS A 314 22.84 23.98 8.04
C LYS A 314 21.37 23.56 7.96
N VAL A 315 20.89 22.82 8.96
CA VAL A 315 19.49 22.39 9.02
C VAL A 315 18.54 23.59 9.18
N LEU A 316 18.88 24.56 10.02
CA LEU A 316 18.11 25.80 10.19
C LEU A 316 17.96 26.55 8.86
N LYS A 317 19.04 26.66 8.07
CA LYS A 317 18.98 27.27 6.73
C LYS A 317 18.00 26.51 5.83
N SER A 318 18.01 25.18 5.85
CA SER A 318 17.05 24.36 5.10
C SER A 318 15.60 24.59 5.55
N LEU A 319 15.35 24.66 6.86
CA LEU A 319 14.03 24.93 7.42
C LEU A 319 13.52 26.34 7.07
N LEU A 320 14.39 27.36 7.09
CA LEU A 320 14.06 28.72 6.64
C LEU A 320 13.72 28.76 5.15
N ASN A 321 14.51 28.09 4.31
CA ASN A 321 14.24 27.97 2.89
C ASN A 321 12.90 27.28 2.63
N LEU A 322 12.58 26.22 3.38
CA LEU A 322 11.30 25.53 3.29
C LEU A 322 10.14 26.45 3.70
N GLN A 323 10.28 27.18 4.80
CA GLN A 323 9.27 28.15 5.25
C GLN A 323 8.99 29.22 4.19
N GLN A 324 10.03 29.75 3.54
CA GLN A 324 9.87 30.73 2.45
C GLN A 324 9.15 30.12 1.25
N LYS A 325 9.48 28.88 0.86
CA LYS A 325 8.78 28.18 -0.22
C LYS A 325 7.30 28.01 0.12
N VAL A 326 6.98 27.50 1.31
CA VAL A 326 5.59 27.27 1.74
C VAL A 326 4.79 28.58 1.73
N LYS A 327 5.37 29.70 2.21
CA LYS A 327 4.72 31.03 2.15
C LYS A 327 4.42 31.45 0.70
N LYS A 328 5.41 31.38 -0.20
CA LYS A 328 5.23 31.74 -1.61
C LYS A 328 4.14 30.91 -2.31
N PHE A 329 4.05 29.62 -1.97
CA PHE A 329 3.02 28.74 -2.53
C PHE A 329 1.64 28.97 -1.90
N ALA A 330 1.55 29.39 -0.64
CA ALA A 330 0.29 29.79 -0.03
C ALA A 330 -0.33 31.02 -0.70
N ASP A 331 0.50 31.90 -1.27
CA ASP A 331 0.06 33.10 -1.99
C ASP A 331 -0.39 32.81 -3.45
N THR A 332 -0.37 31.55 -3.90
CA THR A 332 -0.76 31.17 -5.28
C THR A 332 -1.97 30.24 -5.30
N ASP A 333 -3.05 30.66 -5.97
CA ASP A 333 -4.32 29.90 -6.11
C ASP A 333 -4.22 28.60 -6.95
N LYS A 334 -3.02 28.21 -7.40
CA LYS A 334 -2.80 27.08 -8.32
C LYS A 334 -2.39 25.77 -7.63
N VAL A 335 -2.46 25.68 -6.30
CA VAL A 335 -2.09 24.46 -5.58
C VAL A 335 -3.23 23.42 -5.68
N PRO A 336 -2.98 22.20 -6.18
CA PRO A 336 -3.99 21.14 -6.18
C PRO A 336 -4.45 20.82 -4.75
N GLU A 337 -5.75 20.55 -4.57
CA GLU A 337 -6.36 20.29 -3.24
C GLU A 337 -5.63 19.23 -2.42
N THR A 338 -5.09 18.19 -3.08
CA THR A 338 -4.32 17.13 -2.43
C THR A 338 -3.06 17.63 -1.72
N PHE A 339 -2.39 18.66 -2.27
CA PHE A 339 -1.18 19.23 -1.68
C PHE A 339 -1.49 20.30 -0.63
N LYS A 340 -2.71 20.85 -0.60
CA LYS A 340 -3.08 21.89 0.37
C LYS A 340 -3.03 21.34 1.80
N LEU A 341 -3.50 20.11 2.03
CA LEU A 341 -3.47 19.52 3.37
C LEU A 341 -2.04 19.30 3.88
N ASP A 342 -1.16 18.73 3.06
CA ASP A 342 0.24 18.50 3.40
C ASP A 342 1.00 19.81 3.66
N MET A 343 0.68 20.84 2.87
CA MET A 343 1.22 22.18 3.07
C MET A 343 0.76 22.80 4.38
N LEU A 344 -0.52 22.69 4.73
CA LEU A 344 -1.06 23.20 5.99
C LEU A 344 -0.40 22.49 7.18
N THR A 345 -0.27 21.16 7.13
CA THR A 345 0.42 20.40 8.18
C THR A 345 1.89 20.81 8.28
N THR A 346 2.60 20.96 7.16
CA THR A 346 3.98 21.47 7.12
C THR A 346 4.11 22.86 7.72
N GLN A 347 3.19 23.77 7.37
CA GLN A 347 3.16 25.13 7.88
C GLN A 347 2.95 25.14 9.40
N SER A 348 2.00 24.36 9.90
CA SER A 348 1.76 24.21 11.34
C SER A 348 3.00 23.68 12.07
N MET A 349 3.65 22.64 11.53
CA MET A 349 4.89 22.10 12.12
C MET A 349 6.01 23.14 12.18
N LEU A 350 6.23 23.88 11.09
CA LEU A 350 7.25 24.93 11.05
C LEU A 350 6.93 26.08 12.02
N GLN A 351 5.66 26.51 12.11
CA GLN A 351 5.25 27.53 13.07
C GLN A 351 5.52 27.10 14.52
N VAL A 352 5.18 25.84 14.86
CA VAL A 352 5.47 25.29 16.18
C VAL A 352 6.97 25.24 16.42
N PHE A 353 7.76 24.78 15.43
CA PHE A 353 9.22 24.72 15.51
C PHE A 353 9.83 26.10 15.83
N PHE A 354 9.58 27.11 15.00
CA PHE A 354 10.18 28.44 15.17
C PHE A 354 9.72 29.12 16.47
N ARG A 355 8.50 28.85 16.94
CA ARG A 355 8.01 29.36 18.21
C ARG A 355 8.70 28.71 19.41
N THR A 356 8.87 27.39 19.38
CA THR A 356 9.35 26.62 20.53
C THR A 356 10.87 26.54 20.63
N ARG A 357 11.60 26.69 19.51
CA ARG A 357 13.07 26.65 19.46
C ARG A 357 13.70 28.06 19.38
N LYS A 358 12.94 29.11 19.73
CA LYS A 358 13.38 30.51 19.59
C LYS A 358 14.74 30.79 20.24
N ASP A 359 14.95 30.29 21.45
CA ASP A 359 16.17 30.55 22.22
C ASP A 359 17.38 29.82 21.62
N SER A 360 17.21 28.54 21.26
CA SER A 360 18.25 27.76 20.58
C SER A 360 18.61 28.35 19.22
N ILE A 361 17.63 28.90 18.49
CA ILE A 361 17.85 29.58 17.22
C ILE A 361 18.64 30.88 17.44
N ALA A 362 18.30 31.66 18.46
CA ALA A 362 19.01 32.90 18.78
C ALA A 362 20.48 32.65 19.15
N GLN A 363 20.81 31.51 19.76
CA GLN A 363 22.19 31.12 20.05
C GLN A 363 23.00 30.71 18.80
N LEU A 364 22.33 30.40 17.70
CA LEU A 364 22.96 29.96 16.45
C LEU A 364 23.17 31.10 15.45
N GLN A 365 22.46 32.22 15.62
CA GLN A 365 22.65 33.48 14.89
C GLN A 365 23.84 34.24 15.45
#